data_AF-A0A3C2E1P5-F1
#
_entry.id   AF-A0A3C2E1P5-F1
#
_cell.length_a   1.000
_cell.length_b   1.000
_cell.length_c   1.000
_cell.angle_alpha   90.00
_cell.angle_beta   90.00
_cell.angle_gamma   90.00
#
_symmetry.space_group_name_H-M   'P 1'
#
loop_
_entity.id
_entity.type
_entity.pdbx_description
1 polymer ?
#
loop_
_entity_poly.entity_id
_entity_poly.type
_entity_poly.pdbx_seq_one_letter_code
_entity_poly.pdbx_strand_id
1 'polypeptide(L)'
;MLIVALAALQVTTACPVEDAVYRPRFEDEDGASIEVDFVAFEYPVVPWSDAQIRVTAEPLAEPVWLTIVSGNGYSIPAAHVTQRGPRSADEANDWMPPGAPDDTLSRTEVFTFDADYDALPFAPMAGDAAPDHLFLPGLGPMLWYGETRIYVPPVMFDLVDCAVD
;
A
#
# COMPACT_ATOMS: atom_id res chain seq x y z
N MET A 1 -40.43 -32.86 11.73
CA MET A 1 -40.25 -31.77 10.74
C MET A 1 -38.88 -31.18 10.99
N LEU A 2 -37.89 -31.54 10.16
CA LEU A 2 -36.49 -31.18 10.35
C LEU A 2 -36.20 -29.95 9.47
N ILE A 3 -35.90 -28.81 10.10
CA ILE A 3 -35.49 -27.60 9.38
C ILE A 3 -33.99 -27.76 9.13
N VAL A 4 -33.62 -28.03 7.88
CA VAL A 4 -32.23 -27.97 7.42
C VAL A 4 -31.94 -26.50 7.15
N ALA A 5 -31.19 -25.86 8.05
CA ALA A 5 -30.65 -24.53 7.80
C ALA A 5 -29.49 -24.67 6.80
N LEU A 6 -29.71 -24.24 5.55
CA LEU A 6 -28.63 -23.97 4.63
C LEU A 6 -27.85 -22.77 5.20
N ALA A 7 -26.70 -23.03 5.81
CA ALA A 7 -25.71 -22.00 6.05
C ALA A 7 -25.19 -21.57 4.68
N ALA A 8 -25.57 -20.36 4.25
CA ALA A 8 -24.93 -19.72 3.12
C ALA A 8 -23.46 -19.50 3.51
N LEU A 9 -22.55 -20.28 2.94
CA LEU A 9 -21.14 -19.95 2.92
C LEU A 9 -21.04 -18.61 2.19
N GLN A 10 -20.90 -17.52 2.95
CA GLN A 10 -20.39 -16.29 2.37
C GLN A 10 -18.97 -16.61 1.93
N VAL A 11 -18.80 -16.84 0.64
CA VAL A 11 -17.51 -16.77 0.00
C VAL A 11 -17.13 -15.30 0.13
N THR A 12 -16.40 -14.97 1.20
CA THR A 12 -15.60 -13.75 1.23
C THR A 12 -14.59 -13.94 0.11
N THR A 13 -14.92 -13.42 -1.08
CA THR A 13 -13.92 -13.23 -2.13
C THR A 13 -12.84 -12.39 -1.50
N ALA A 14 -11.70 -13.01 -1.20
CA ALA A 14 -10.55 -12.32 -0.63
C ALA A 14 -10.22 -11.16 -1.59
N CYS A 15 -10.17 -9.95 -1.03
CA CYS A 15 -9.77 -8.76 -1.75
C CYS A 15 -8.37 -9.01 -2.32
N PRO A 16 -8.15 -8.98 -3.65
CA PRO A 16 -6.78 -9.01 -4.15
C PRO A 16 -6.08 -7.70 -3.76
N VAL A 17 -4.76 -7.76 -3.58
CA VAL A 17 -3.93 -6.61 -3.15
C VAL A 17 -4.19 -5.37 -4.00
N GLU A 18 -4.23 -5.50 -5.32
CA GLU A 18 -4.40 -4.41 -6.29
C GLU A 18 -5.78 -3.75 -6.28
N ASP A 19 -6.78 -4.36 -5.65
CA ASP A 19 -8.12 -3.80 -5.51
C ASP A 19 -8.32 -3.17 -4.12
N ALA A 20 -7.35 -3.31 -3.21
CA ALA A 20 -7.50 -2.96 -1.81
C ALA A 20 -7.39 -1.46 -1.55
N VAL A 21 -8.37 -0.89 -0.86
CA VAL A 21 -8.39 0.52 -0.45
C VAL A 21 -8.33 0.62 1.07
N TYR A 22 -7.37 1.40 1.56
CA TYR A 22 -7.09 1.57 2.97
C TYR A 22 -7.31 3.00 3.43
N ARG A 23 -7.84 3.16 4.65
CA ARG A 23 -7.98 4.45 5.34
C ARG A 23 -7.39 4.41 6.74
N PRO A 24 -6.86 5.53 7.25
CA PRO A 24 -6.24 5.56 8.56
C PRO A 24 -7.27 5.40 9.69
N ARG A 25 -6.83 4.84 10.83
CA ARG A 25 -7.60 4.78 12.08
C ARG A 25 -7.56 6.09 12.89
N PHE A 26 -7.72 7.22 12.23
CA PHE A 26 -8.02 8.47 12.88
C PHE A 26 -8.96 9.27 12.00
N GLU A 27 -9.81 10.07 12.61
CA GLU A 27 -10.56 11.09 11.91
C GLU A 27 -9.70 12.36 11.94
N ASP A 28 -9.43 12.94 10.77
CA ASP A 28 -8.83 14.27 10.72
C ASP A 28 -9.89 15.30 11.16
N GLU A 29 -9.54 16.13 12.14
CA GLU A 29 -10.40 17.21 12.62
C GLU A 29 -10.65 18.26 11.52
N ASP A 30 -9.71 18.41 10.58
CA ASP A 30 -9.80 19.33 9.44
C ASP A 30 -10.50 18.71 8.22
N GLY A 31 -10.86 17.42 8.31
CA GLY A 31 -11.64 16.71 7.30
C GLY A 31 -10.86 16.29 6.04
N ALA A 32 -9.53 16.42 5.99
CA ALA A 32 -8.78 15.93 4.84
C ALA A 32 -8.82 14.39 4.82
N SER A 33 -9.30 13.84 3.70
CA SER A 33 -9.24 12.41 3.45
C SER A 33 -7.84 12.01 2.97
N ILE A 34 -7.33 10.91 3.52
CA ILE A 34 -6.15 10.19 3.02
C ILE A 34 -6.51 8.73 2.79
N GLU A 35 -6.16 8.25 1.61
CA GLU A 35 -6.36 6.89 1.17
C GLU A 35 -5.03 6.31 0.68
N VAL A 36 -4.85 5.02 0.96
CA VAL A 36 -3.72 4.25 0.47
C VAL A 36 -4.29 3.06 -0.29
N ASP A 37 -3.79 2.80 -1.49
CA ASP A 37 -4.15 1.62 -2.27
C ASP A 37 -2.90 1.00 -2.89
N PHE A 38 -2.99 -0.27 -3.28
CA PHE A 38 -1.95 -0.89 -4.10
C PHE A 38 -2.37 -0.89 -5.56
N VAL A 39 -1.41 -0.68 -6.45
CA VAL A 39 -1.62 -0.70 -7.90
C VAL A 39 -0.62 -1.68 -8.50
N ALA A 40 -1.11 -2.69 -9.21
CA ALA A 40 -0.25 -3.63 -9.91
C ALA A 40 0.61 -2.92 -10.97
N PHE A 41 1.87 -3.32 -11.10
CA PHE A 41 2.70 -2.94 -12.23
C PHE A 41 2.22 -3.67 -13.48
N GLU A 42 1.86 -2.90 -14.52
CA GLU A 42 1.58 -3.48 -15.84
C GLU A 42 2.82 -4.18 -16.44
N TYR A 43 4.00 -3.66 -16.12
CA TYR A 43 5.30 -4.22 -16.46
C TYR A 43 6.14 -4.31 -15.17
N PRO A 44 6.28 -5.51 -14.56
CA PRO A 44 7.04 -5.68 -13.32
C PRO A 44 8.50 -5.25 -13.48
N VAL A 45 8.92 -4.29 -12.65
CA VAL A 45 10.25 -3.65 -12.72
C VAL A 45 11.12 -3.87 -11.48
N VAL A 46 10.53 -4.41 -10.41
CA VAL A 46 11.28 -4.79 -9.20
C VAL A 46 10.99 -6.24 -8.82
N PRO A 47 11.96 -7.00 -8.31
CA PRO A 47 11.80 -8.42 -8.05
C PRO A 47 11.05 -8.74 -6.74
N TRP A 48 10.76 -7.73 -5.91
CA TRP A 48 10.26 -7.94 -4.54
C TRP A 48 8.75 -7.74 -4.38
N SER A 49 8.13 -6.97 -5.28
CA SER A 49 6.68 -6.76 -5.34
C SER A 49 6.35 -6.27 -6.75
N ASP A 50 5.35 -6.88 -7.37
CA ASP A 50 4.73 -6.41 -8.60
C ASP A 50 3.56 -5.46 -8.33
N ALA A 51 3.50 -4.87 -7.12
CA ALA A 51 2.58 -3.80 -6.75
C ALA A 51 3.34 -2.53 -6.30
N GLN A 52 2.70 -1.39 -6.51
CA GLN A 52 3.14 -0.07 -6.06
C GLN A 52 2.08 0.51 -5.11
N ILE A 53 2.50 1.17 -4.04
CA ILE A 53 1.58 1.85 -3.15
C ILE A 53 1.27 3.23 -3.74
N ARG A 54 -0.02 3.56 -3.85
CA ARG A 54 -0.49 4.90 -4.21
C ARG A 54 -1.09 5.56 -2.97
N VAL A 55 -0.67 6.79 -2.69
CA VAL A 55 -1.20 7.61 -1.61
C VAL A 55 -1.96 8.77 -2.22
N THR A 56 -3.26 8.82 -1.96
CA THR A 56 -4.15 9.91 -2.38
C THR A 56 -4.58 10.69 -1.16
N ALA A 57 -4.49 12.01 -1.21
CA ALA A 57 -5.02 12.87 -0.15
C ALA A 57 -5.53 14.17 -0.73
N GLU A 58 -6.59 14.75 -0.15
CA GLU A 58 -7.22 15.97 -0.65
C GLU A 58 -6.27 17.16 -0.84
N PRO A 59 -5.27 17.41 0.03
CA PRO A 59 -4.32 18.51 -0.19
C PRO A 59 -3.30 18.23 -1.31
N LEU A 60 -3.21 17.00 -1.81
CA LEU A 60 -2.31 16.63 -2.90
C LEU A 60 -2.94 16.94 -4.26
N ALA A 61 -2.19 17.62 -5.13
CA ALA A 61 -2.62 17.81 -6.52
C ALA A 61 -2.52 16.53 -7.37
N GLU A 62 -1.58 15.65 -7.01
CA GLU A 62 -1.28 14.37 -7.67
C GLU A 62 -0.96 13.32 -6.58
N PRO A 63 -1.27 12.04 -6.82
CA PRO A 63 -0.96 10.98 -5.87
C PRO A 63 0.56 10.81 -5.70
N VAL A 64 0.97 10.42 -4.49
CA VAL A 64 2.35 10.03 -4.20
C VAL A 64 2.49 8.53 -4.42
N TRP A 65 3.49 8.13 -5.21
CA TRP A 65 3.75 6.74 -5.55
C TRP A 65 4.93 6.22 -4.74
N LEU A 66 4.76 5.06 -4.10
CA LEU A 66 5.80 4.39 -3.34
C LEU A 66 6.08 2.99 -3.89
N THR A 67 7.33 2.70 -4.24
CA THR A 67 7.73 1.35 -4.66
C THR A 67 8.28 0.59 -3.48
N ILE A 68 7.78 -0.63 -3.28
CA ILE A 68 8.25 -1.53 -2.25
C ILE A 68 9.57 -2.15 -2.69
N VAL A 69 10.56 -2.06 -1.81
CA VAL A 69 11.86 -2.72 -1.93
C VAL A 69 12.09 -3.59 -0.70
N SER A 70 12.78 -4.72 -0.87
CA SER A 70 13.16 -5.58 0.25
C SER A 70 14.62 -5.97 0.16
N GLY A 71 15.33 -5.89 1.29
CA GLY A 71 16.71 -6.34 1.40
C GLY A 71 16.78 -7.85 1.54
N ASN A 72 17.08 -8.56 0.45
CA ASN A 72 17.44 -9.99 0.40
C ASN A 72 16.58 -10.95 1.27
N GLY A 73 15.29 -10.64 1.51
CA GLY A 73 14.36 -11.50 2.24
C GLY A 73 14.52 -11.57 3.76
N TYR A 74 15.38 -10.74 4.37
CA TYR A 74 15.60 -10.72 5.83
C TYR A 74 15.31 -9.38 6.50
N SER A 75 14.99 -8.34 5.72
CA SER A 75 14.60 -7.04 6.24
C SER A 75 13.09 -6.86 6.15
N ILE A 76 12.56 -6.03 7.04
CA ILE A 76 11.22 -5.46 6.88
C ILE A 76 11.17 -4.78 5.50
N PRO A 77 10.15 -5.04 4.66
CA PRO A 77 9.97 -4.33 3.40
C PRO A 77 9.91 -2.82 3.66
N ALA A 78 10.52 -2.03 2.79
CA ALA A 78 10.45 -0.58 2.84
C ALA A 78 9.83 -0.07 1.53
N ALA A 79 9.08 1.02 1.58
CA ALA A 79 8.58 1.70 0.41
C ALA A 79 9.27 3.06 0.26
N HIS A 80 9.64 3.39 -0.97
CA HIS A 80 10.35 4.62 -1.32
C HIS A 80 9.52 5.47 -2.26
N VAL A 81 9.53 6.79 -2.04
CA VAL A 81 8.93 7.72 -3.01
C VAL A 81 9.57 7.51 -4.37
N THR A 82 8.75 7.37 -5.39
CA THR A 82 9.19 7.18 -6.78
C THR A 82 8.16 7.77 -7.74
N GLN A 83 8.42 7.63 -9.03
CA GLN A 83 7.42 7.88 -10.06
C GLN A 83 6.45 6.70 -10.16
N ARG A 84 5.27 6.96 -10.73
CA ARG A 84 4.35 5.91 -11.13
C ARG A 84 5.09 4.83 -11.94
N GLY A 85 4.71 3.57 -11.72
CA GLY A 85 5.21 2.46 -12.51
C GLY A 85 5.03 2.63 -14.02
N PRO A 86 5.89 1.97 -14.83
CA PRO A 86 5.83 2.06 -16.28
C PRO A 86 4.54 1.46 -16.84
N ARG A 87 4.04 2.05 -17.93
CA ARG A 87 2.82 1.65 -18.66
C ARG A 87 3.13 1.11 -20.06
N SER A 88 4.40 0.92 -20.38
CA SER A 88 4.83 0.29 -21.62
C SER A 88 6.14 -0.46 -21.40
N ALA A 89 6.43 -1.42 -22.28
CA ALA A 89 7.70 -2.14 -22.27
C ALA A 89 8.90 -1.20 -22.44
N ASP A 90 8.77 -0.14 -23.24
CA ASP A 90 9.82 0.86 -23.43
C ASP A 90 10.07 1.66 -22.15
N GLU A 91 8.99 2.14 -21.49
CA GLU A 91 9.10 2.80 -20.18
C GLU A 91 9.74 1.86 -19.14
N ALA A 92 9.39 0.58 -19.14
CA ALA A 92 9.92 -0.38 -18.19
C ALA A 92 11.43 -0.65 -18.35
N ASN A 93 11.94 -0.61 -19.59
CA ASN A 93 13.37 -0.78 -19.86
C ASN A 93 14.21 0.38 -19.32
N ASP A 94 13.65 1.59 -19.33
CA ASP A 94 14.32 2.80 -18.86
C ASP A 94 13.98 3.13 -17.39
N TRP A 95 13.03 2.41 -16.78
CA TRP A 95 12.60 2.64 -15.41
C TRP A 95 13.65 2.13 -14.42
N MET A 96 14.11 3.03 -13.56
CA MET A 96 15.05 2.69 -12.49
C MET A 96 14.32 2.75 -11.15
N PRO A 97 14.34 1.68 -10.33
CA PRO A 97 13.90 1.78 -8.96
C PRO A 97 14.72 2.85 -8.25
N PRO A 98 14.14 3.56 -7.27
CA PRO A 98 14.90 4.48 -6.44
C PRO A 98 16.09 3.71 -5.86
N GLY A 99 17.31 4.20 -6.11
CA GLY A 99 18.50 3.70 -5.42
C GLY A 99 18.31 3.88 -3.93
N ALA A 100 18.89 3.00 -3.10
CA ALA A 100 18.77 3.08 -1.64
C ALA A 100 19.09 4.52 -1.19
N PRO A 101 18.10 5.30 -0.74
CA PRO A 101 18.34 6.69 -0.41
C PRO A 101 19.19 6.74 0.86
N ASP A 102 20.14 7.66 0.86
CA ASP A 102 20.97 8.00 2.02
C ASP A 102 20.15 8.75 3.11
N ASP A 103 18.91 9.13 2.79
CA ASP A 103 18.05 9.98 3.62
C ASP A 103 16.78 9.25 4.09
N THR A 104 16.59 9.23 5.42
CA THR A 104 15.44 8.68 6.12
C THR A 104 14.11 9.33 5.73
N LEU A 105 14.14 10.52 5.12
CA LEU A 105 12.95 11.29 4.76
C LEU A 105 12.23 10.81 3.49
N SER A 106 12.79 9.83 2.77
CA SER A 106 12.24 9.34 1.49
C SER A 106 11.78 7.88 1.53
N ARG A 107 11.70 7.30 2.73
CA ARG A 107 11.33 5.90 2.93
C ARG A 107 10.39 5.71 4.12
N THR A 108 9.52 4.72 4.04
CA THR A 108 8.77 4.18 5.16
C THR A 108 8.94 2.67 5.17
N GLU A 109 9.09 2.07 6.34
CA GLU A 109 8.84 0.64 6.49
C GLU A 109 7.38 0.34 6.13
N VAL A 110 7.14 -0.85 5.58
CA VAL A 110 5.83 -1.38 5.25
C VAL A 110 5.58 -2.58 6.14
N PHE A 111 4.70 -2.41 7.12
CA PHE A 111 4.23 -3.51 7.94
C PHE A 111 2.81 -3.86 7.53
N THR A 112 2.56 -5.14 7.32
CA THR A 112 1.30 -5.71 6.88
C THR A 112 0.83 -6.73 7.90
N PHE A 113 -0.47 -6.77 8.16
CA PHE A 113 -1.06 -7.67 9.14
C PHE A 113 -2.37 -8.25 8.62
N ASP A 114 -2.70 -9.44 9.09
CA ASP A 114 -4.04 -10.00 8.93
C ASP A 114 -5.03 -9.42 9.96
N ALA A 115 -6.28 -9.88 9.91
CA ALA A 115 -7.37 -9.45 10.78
C ALA A 115 -7.11 -9.66 12.28
N ASP A 116 -6.22 -10.59 12.65
CA ASP A 116 -5.85 -10.88 14.03
C ASP A 116 -4.60 -10.10 14.48
N TYR A 117 -4.08 -9.22 13.62
CA TYR A 117 -2.83 -8.47 13.76
C TYR A 117 -1.57 -9.33 13.77
N ASP A 118 -1.63 -10.55 13.22
CA ASP A 118 -0.43 -11.31 13.00
C ASP A 118 0.32 -10.70 11.81
N ALA A 119 1.63 -10.46 12.01
CA ALA A 119 2.46 -9.83 11.01
C ALA A 119 2.68 -10.75 9.80
N LEU A 120 2.44 -10.24 8.60
CA LEU A 120 2.66 -10.97 7.36
C LEU A 120 4.14 -10.85 6.96
N PRO A 121 4.82 -11.97 6.66
CA PRO A 121 6.28 -11.99 6.51
C PRO A 121 6.79 -11.47 5.17
N PHE A 122 5.92 -11.31 4.18
CA PHE A 122 6.29 -10.94 2.82
C PHE A 122 5.62 -9.63 2.40
N ALA A 123 6.29 -8.92 1.48
CA ALA A 123 5.67 -7.77 0.82
C ALA A 123 4.44 -8.23 0.02
N PRO A 124 3.34 -7.47 0.03
CA PRO A 124 2.18 -7.79 -0.80
C PRO A 124 2.55 -7.84 -2.28
N MET A 125 2.02 -8.84 -2.99
CA MET A 125 2.13 -9.00 -4.44
C MET A 125 0.74 -8.93 -5.08
N ALA A 126 0.66 -8.53 -6.34
CA ALA A 126 -0.58 -8.53 -7.09
C ALA A 126 -1.15 -9.96 -7.17
N GLY A 127 -2.47 -10.09 -7.00
CA GLY A 127 -3.19 -11.37 -6.93
C GLY A 127 -3.14 -12.08 -5.58
N ASP A 128 -2.27 -11.68 -4.65
CA ASP A 128 -2.34 -12.15 -3.26
C ASP A 128 -3.57 -11.58 -2.55
N ALA A 129 -3.97 -12.21 -1.44
CA ALA A 129 -4.96 -11.61 -0.56
C ALA A 129 -4.40 -10.33 0.08
N ALA A 130 -5.17 -9.25 0.02
CA ALA A 130 -4.83 -7.98 0.63
C ALA A 130 -4.70 -8.13 2.16
N PRO A 131 -3.65 -7.55 2.77
CA PRO A 131 -3.57 -7.43 4.23
C PRO A 131 -4.80 -6.71 4.78
N ASP A 132 -5.33 -7.12 5.92
CA ASP A 132 -6.43 -6.40 6.58
C ASP A 132 -5.96 -5.06 7.15
N HIS A 133 -4.69 -4.99 7.56
CA HIS A 133 -4.11 -3.78 8.15
C HIS A 133 -2.72 -3.46 7.59
N LEU A 134 -2.45 -2.16 7.43
CA LEU A 134 -1.14 -1.61 7.09
C LEU A 134 -0.64 -0.69 8.20
N PHE A 135 0.68 -0.64 8.40
CA PHE A 135 1.32 0.39 9.18
C PHE A 135 2.50 0.97 8.42
N LEU A 136 2.46 2.29 8.19
CA LEU A 136 3.41 3.06 7.40
C LEU A 136 3.98 4.21 8.27
N PRO A 137 4.87 3.91 9.24
CA PRO A 137 5.30 4.89 10.24
C PRO A 137 6.06 6.08 9.65
N GLY A 138 6.69 5.91 8.50
CA GLY A 138 7.43 6.97 7.79
C GLY A 138 6.55 7.83 6.88
N LEU A 139 5.29 7.46 6.63
CA LEU A 139 4.45 8.15 5.64
C LEU A 139 4.22 9.62 6.00
N GLY A 140 3.90 9.92 7.26
CA GLY A 140 3.70 11.30 7.73
C GLY A 140 4.91 12.19 7.51
N PRO A 141 6.10 11.83 8.04
CA PRO A 141 7.33 12.55 7.75
C PRO A 141 7.63 12.70 6.25
N MET A 142 7.41 11.66 5.44
CA MET A 142 7.63 11.71 3.99
C MET A 142 6.74 12.75 3.31
N LEU A 143 5.45 12.80 3.67
CA LEU A 143 4.52 13.78 3.14
C LEU A 143 4.87 15.18 3.66
N TRP A 144 5.08 15.34 4.97
CA TRP A 144 5.35 16.63 5.60
C TRP A 144 6.61 17.34 5.06
N TYR A 145 7.69 16.59 4.84
CA TYR A 145 8.97 17.12 4.36
C TYR A 145 9.13 17.03 2.83
N GLY A 146 8.12 16.53 2.11
CA GLY A 146 8.04 16.54 0.65
C GLY A 146 7.57 17.89 0.09
N GLU A 147 6.99 17.86 -1.11
CA GLU A 147 6.49 19.08 -1.79
C GLU A 147 5.22 19.65 -1.14
N THR A 148 4.42 18.81 -0.46
CA THR A 148 3.11 19.19 0.11
C THR A 148 3.06 18.84 1.59
N ARG A 149 2.87 19.84 2.46
CA ARG A 149 2.92 19.66 3.92
C ARG A 149 1.62 19.09 4.47
N ILE A 150 1.48 17.77 4.45
CA ILE A 150 0.36 17.06 5.06
C ILE A 150 0.84 16.41 6.35
N TYR A 151 0.12 16.65 7.45
CA TYR A 151 0.36 15.94 8.69
C TYR A 151 -0.38 14.61 8.66
N VAL A 152 0.35 13.51 8.76
CA VAL A 152 -0.23 12.18 8.98
C VAL A 152 0.42 11.59 10.22
N PRO A 153 -0.32 11.34 11.31
CA PRO A 153 0.24 10.69 12.48
C PRO A 153 0.66 9.24 12.15
N PRO A 154 1.60 8.65 12.90
CA PRO A 154 1.95 7.25 12.74
C PRO A 154 0.78 6.37 13.24
N VAL A 155 -0.07 5.94 12.32
CA VAL A 155 -1.30 5.18 12.59
C VAL A 155 -1.43 3.95 11.69
N MET A 156 -2.27 3.01 12.12
CA MET A 156 -2.72 1.91 11.28
C MET A 156 -3.66 2.42 10.19
N PHE A 157 -3.60 1.78 9.03
CA PHE A 157 -4.60 1.91 7.98
C PHE A 157 -5.34 0.58 7.86
N ASP A 158 -6.66 0.65 7.77
CA ASP A 158 -7.53 -0.52 7.64
C ASP A 158 -8.04 -0.65 6.23
N LEU A 159 -8.15 -1.89 5.77
CA LEU A 159 -8.89 -2.23 4.57
C LEU A 159 -10.35 -1.81 4.77
N VAL A 160 -10.82 -0.85 3.98
CA VAL A 160 -12.20 -0.32 4.06
C VAL A 160 -13.04 -0.66 2.83
N ASP A 161 -12.39 -0.95 1.70
CA ASP A 161 -13.07 -1.29 0.46
C ASP A 161 -12.19 -2.15 -0.46
N CYS A 162 -12.84 -2.82 -1.40
CA CYS A 162 -12.21 -3.57 -2.50
C CYS A 162 -12.78 -3.04 -3.80
N ALA A 163 -12.02 -2.18 -4.46
CA ALA A 163 -12.39 -1.60 -5.74
C ALA A 163 -12.36 -2.71 -6.81
N VAL A 164 -13.52 -3.30 -7.09
CA VAL A 164 -13.67 -4.24 -8.21
C VAL A 164 -13.71 -3.41 -9.49
N ASP A 165 -12.62 -3.41 -10.26
CA ASP A 165 -12.60 -2.87 -11.63
C ASP A 165 -13.45 -3.70 -12.60
#